data_AF-A0A1V5D6B0-F1
#
_entry.id   AF-A0A1V5D6B0-F1
#
_cell.length_a   1.000
_cell.length_b   1.000
_cell.length_c   1.000
_cell.angle_alpha   90.00
_cell.angle_beta   90.00
_cell.angle_gamma   90.00
#
_symmetry.space_group_name_H-M   'P 1'
#
loop_
_entity.id
_entity.type
_entity.pdbx_description
1 polymer ?
#
loop_
_entity_poly.entity_id
_entity_poly.type
_entity_poly.pdbx_seq_one_letter_code
_entity_poly.pdbx_strand_id
1 'polypeptide(L)'
;MGFIDILLRRRHLLSYRLVFDSNGRISVNVSPSTPSLPDHEYIRLWSYFYTESMRVLNYPENITALLSLATLEKIVDKPFDALTDCFDRAGLSDNLHYTEEAVPGDIVLTGDFYSKDMRRILAAQFPAGISDNFAVYGGVGLLQYSINRCRENSDDLRIVHNTVENLIFLFKGKNDTVNSFPDTAYALAAGSFNSPGRD
;
A
#
# COMPACT_ATOMS: atom_id res chain seq x y z
N MET A 1 -23.36 -3.31 7.38
CA MET A 1 -22.64 -3.32 8.68
C MET A 1 -23.06 -4.57 9.43
N GLY A 2 -22.13 -5.46 9.78
CA GLY A 2 -22.44 -6.69 10.51
C GLY A 2 -22.46 -6.46 12.02
N PHE A 3 -23.30 -7.21 12.75
CA PHE A 3 -23.40 -7.16 14.23
C PHE A 3 -22.05 -7.37 14.95
N ILE A 4 -21.11 -8.06 14.32
CA ILE A 4 -19.76 -8.35 14.86
C ILE A 4 -18.88 -7.09 14.90
N ASP A 5 -19.03 -6.17 13.94
CA ASP A 5 -18.22 -4.94 13.88
C ASP A 5 -18.56 -3.99 15.03
N ILE A 6 -19.84 -3.95 15.42
CA ILE A 6 -20.36 -3.17 16.54
C ILE A 6 -19.80 -3.68 17.88
N LEU A 7 -19.72 -5.00 18.05
CA LEU A 7 -19.12 -5.64 19.23
C LEU A 7 -17.61 -5.41 19.32
N LEU A 8 -16.90 -5.37 18.19
CA LEU A 8 -15.45 -5.18 18.16
C LEU A 8 -15.01 -3.71 18.19
N ARG A 9 -15.97 -2.76 18.18
CA ARG A 9 -15.75 -1.31 18.01
C ARG A 9 -14.87 -0.99 16.78
N ARG A 10 -15.03 -1.75 15.71
CA ARG A 10 -14.29 -1.55 14.45
C ARG A 10 -15.19 -0.87 13.45
N ARG A 11 -14.72 0.22 12.84
CA ARG A 11 -15.39 0.85 11.70
C ARG A 11 -14.69 0.40 10.43
N HIS A 12 -15.42 -0.31 9.57
CA HIS A 12 -14.93 -0.65 8.24
C HIS A 12 -14.72 0.63 7.41
N LEU A 13 -13.58 0.74 6.71
CA LEU A 13 -13.19 1.90 5.91
C LEU A 13 -13.11 1.58 4.41
N LEU A 14 -12.32 0.57 4.04
CA LEU A 14 -12.01 0.23 2.64
C LEU A 14 -11.97 -1.30 2.49
N SER A 15 -12.55 -1.82 1.43
CA SER A 15 -12.24 -3.17 0.92
C SER A 15 -11.36 -3.03 -0.31
N TYR A 16 -10.35 -3.87 -0.47
CA TYR A 16 -9.54 -3.91 -1.67
C TYR A 16 -9.65 -5.27 -2.36
N ARG A 17 -9.50 -5.25 -3.69
CA ARG A 17 -9.42 -6.42 -4.55
C ARG A 17 -8.37 -6.18 -5.64
N LEU A 18 -7.31 -6.98 -5.62
CA LEU A 18 -6.25 -7.00 -6.62
C LEU A 18 -6.45 -8.24 -7.48
N VAL A 19 -6.49 -8.09 -8.79
CA VAL A 19 -6.69 -9.19 -9.74
C VAL A 19 -5.53 -9.21 -10.71
N PHE A 20 -4.89 -10.37 -10.84
CA PHE A 20 -3.83 -10.59 -11.81
C PHE A 20 -4.36 -11.47 -12.93
N ASP A 21 -4.28 -10.98 -14.17
CA ASP A 21 -4.62 -11.77 -15.34
C ASP A 21 -3.40 -12.48 -15.94
N SER A 22 -3.65 -13.40 -16.87
CA SER A 22 -2.61 -14.13 -17.58
C SER A 22 -1.86 -13.30 -18.63
N ASN A 23 -2.27 -12.05 -18.89
CA ASN A 23 -1.64 -11.16 -19.85
C ASN A 23 -0.69 -10.15 -19.18
N GLY A 24 -0.35 -10.37 -17.91
CA GLY A 24 0.52 -9.46 -17.18
C GLY A 24 -0.17 -8.13 -16.89
N ARG A 25 -1.45 -8.15 -16.50
CA ARG A 25 -2.16 -6.97 -16.00
C ARG A 25 -2.57 -7.17 -14.55
N ILE A 26 -2.45 -6.10 -13.78
CA ILE A 26 -3.00 -6.01 -12.43
C ILE A 26 -4.12 -4.95 -12.41
N SER A 27 -5.31 -5.38 -12.04
CA SER A 27 -6.45 -4.51 -11.76
C SER A 27 -6.57 -4.29 -10.26
N VAL A 28 -6.66 -3.02 -9.85
CA VAL A 28 -6.79 -2.64 -8.44
C VAL A 28 -8.12 -1.94 -8.22
N ASN A 29 -8.98 -2.57 -7.44
CA ASN A 29 -10.25 -1.98 -7.04
C ASN A 29 -10.24 -1.76 -5.53
N VAL A 30 -10.44 -0.51 -5.09
CA VAL A 30 -10.63 -0.18 -3.68
C VAL A 30 -12.00 0.44 -3.49
N SER A 31 -12.85 -0.23 -2.74
CA SER A 31 -14.24 0.16 -2.48
C SER A 31 -14.37 0.79 -1.09
N PRO A 32 -14.66 2.10 -0.97
CA PRO A 32 -14.84 2.74 0.33
C PRO A 32 -16.19 2.41 0.94
N SER A 33 -16.22 2.25 2.27
CA SER A 33 -17.47 2.03 3.02
C SER A 33 -18.35 3.28 3.09
N THR A 34 -17.78 4.45 2.84
CA THR A 34 -18.48 5.75 2.77
C THR A 34 -17.96 6.57 1.59
N PRO A 35 -18.82 7.28 0.83
CA PRO A 35 -18.40 8.01 -0.38
C PRO A 35 -17.34 9.10 -0.17
N SER A 36 -17.27 9.69 1.03
CA SER A 36 -16.40 10.82 1.34
C SER A 36 -15.19 10.43 2.21
N LEU A 37 -14.60 9.25 1.96
CA LEU A 37 -13.43 8.84 2.72
C LEU A 37 -12.21 9.68 2.29
N PRO A 38 -11.45 10.27 3.24
CA PRO A 38 -10.27 11.07 2.91
C PRO A 38 -9.20 10.27 2.16
N ASP A 39 -8.47 10.93 1.25
CA ASP A 39 -7.46 10.27 0.41
C ASP A 39 -6.29 9.67 1.22
N HIS A 40 -6.00 10.22 2.40
CA HIS A 40 -4.97 9.66 3.28
C HIS A 40 -5.27 8.22 3.77
N GLU A 41 -6.53 7.78 3.76
CA GLU A 41 -6.86 6.39 4.14
C GLU A 41 -6.38 5.39 3.09
N TYR A 42 -6.24 5.78 1.82
CA TYR A 42 -5.68 4.92 0.77
C TYR A 42 -4.16 4.78 0.93
N ILE A 43 -3.48 5.85 1.33
CA ILE A 43 -2.04 5.84 1.69
C ILE A 43 -1.79 4.88 2.85
N ARG A 44 -2.62 4.96 3.89
CA ARG A 44 -2.55 4.05 5.05
C ARG A 44 -2.89 2.61 4.67
N LEU A 45 -3.92 2.39 3.85
CA LEU A 45 -4.22 1.05 3.34
C LEU A 45 -3.00 0.44 2.66
N TRP A 46 -2.35 1.18 1.76
CA TRP A 46 -1.14 0.72 1.09
C TRP A 46 -0.02 0.37 2.09
N SER A 47 0.30 1.24 3.06
CA SER A 47 1.40 1.01 3.98
C SER A 47 1.16 -0.20 4.90
N TYR A 48 -0.09 -0.42 5.30
CA TYR A 48 -0.50 -1.63 6.02
C TYR A 48 -0.40 -2.88 5.14
N PHE A 49 -0.87 -2.82 3.90
CA PHE A 49 -0.80 -3.95 2.97
C PHE A 49 0.66 -4.35 2.71
N TYR A 50 1.52 -3.37 2.46
CA TYR A 50 2.93 -3.61 2.23
C TYR A 50 3.59 -4.24 3.47
N THR A 51 3.33 -3.71 4.65
CA THR A 51 3.89 -4.25 5.90
C THR A 51 3.44 -5.68 6.16
N GLU A 52 2.16 -5.97 5.93
CA GLU A 52 1.64 -7.32 6.07
C GLU A 52 2.24 -8.27 5.03
N SER A 53 2.45 -7.80 3.79
CA SER A 53 3.15 -8.57 2.75
C SER A 53 4.57 -8.91 3.18
N MET A 54 5.31 -7.94 3.72
CA MET A 54 6.67 -8.16 4.25
C MET A 54 6.70 -9.17 5.41
N ARG A 55 5.67 -9.14 6.26
CA ARG A 55 5.51 -10.11 7.36
C ARG A 55 5.22 -11.51 6.85
N VAL A 56 4.30 -11.66 5.89
CA VAL A 56 3.98 -12.94 5.24
C VAL A 56 5.19 -13.52 4.52
N LEU A 57 5.98 -12.65 3.88
CA LEU A 57 7.22 -13.03 3.22
C LEU A 57 8.35 -13.32 4.22
N ASN A 58 8.18 -13.15 5.53
CA ASN A 58 9.22 -13.40 6.54
C ASN A 58 10.47 -12.50 6.35
N TYR A 59 10.27 -11.19 6.15
CA TYR A 59 11.36 -10.21 6.18
C TYR A 59 12.08 -10.22 7.54
N PRO A 60 13.43 -10.12 7.59
CA PRO A 60 14.37 -9.90 6.48
C PRO A 60 14.97 -11.17 5.88
N GLU A 61 14.47 -12.36 6.23
CA GLU A 61 15.11 -13.64 5.92
C GLU A 61 14.85 -14.10 4.48
N ASN A 62 13.75 -13.65 3.87
CA ASN A 62 13.35 -14.01 2.51
C ASN A 62 13.89 -13.04 1.45
N ILE A 63 14.51 -13.57 0.41
CA ILE A 63 15.07 -12.79 -0.70
C ILE A 63 14.01 -11.96 -1.45
N THR A 64 12.79 -12.48 -1.62
CA THR A 64 11.68 -11.75 -2.25
C THR A 64 11.26 -10.54 -1.42
N ALA A 65 11.29 -10.63 -0.09
CA ALA A 65 11.04 -9.48 0.77
C ALA A 65 12.15 -8.41 0.63
N LEU A 66 13.41 -8.82 0.53
CA LEU A 66 14.53 -7.90 0.27
C LEU A 66 14.41 -7.23 -1.11
N LEU A 67 14.02 -7.99 -2.14
CA LEU A 67 13.77 -7.48 -3.49
C LEU A 67 12.57 -6.53 -3.53
N SER A 68 11.52 -6.80 -2.75
CA SER A 68 10.39 -5.90 -2.57
C SER A 68 10.84 -4.55 -2.04
N LEU A 69 11.70 -4.54 -1.02
CA LEU A 69 12.25 -3.31 -0.46
C LEU A 69 13.10 -2.54 -1.47
N ALA A 70 13.98 -3.25 -2.20
CA ALA A 70 14.77 -2.66 -3.28
C ALA A 70 13.90 -2.12 -4.44
N THR A 71 12.73 -2.73 -4.67
CA THR A 71 11.76 -2.25 -5.65
C THR A 71 11.16 -0.92 -5.22
N LEU A 72 10.77 -0.78 -3.94
CA LEU A 72 10.30 0.51 -3.42
C LEU A 72 11.38 1.60 -3.52
N GLU A 73 12.64 1.26 -3.24
CA GLU A 73 13.77 2.20 -3.37
C GLU A 73 13.89 2.77 -4.79
N LYS A 74 13.74 1.93 -5.82
CA LYS A 74 13.72 2.40 -7.20
C LYS A 74 12.52 3.31 -7.50
N ILE A 75 11.35 2.95 -6.97
CA ILE A 75 10.12 3.73 -7.18
C ILE A 75 10.26 5.15 -6.60
N VAL A 76 10.86 5.29 -5.41
CA VAL A 76 11.00 6.59 -4.72
C VAL A 76 12.29 7.34 -5.04
N ASP A 77 13.12 6.87 -5.97
CA ASP A 77 14.35 7.57 -6.37
C ASP A 77 14.08 9.01 -6.87
N LYS A 78 12.84 9.27 -7.32
CA LYS A 78 12.36 10.59 -7.72
C LYS A 78 11.06 10.94 -6.98
N PRO A 79 10.79 12.24 -6.73
CA PRO A 79 9.50 12.67 -6.20
C PRO A 79 8.32 12.14 -7.02
N PHE A 80 7.21 11.86 -6.35
CA PHE A 80 5.95 11.52 -7.01
C PHE A 80 5.27 12.76 -7.59
N ASP A 81 4.73 12.58 -8.78
CA ASP A 81 3.93 13.53 -9.53
C ASP A 81 2.69 12.85 -10.11
N ALA A 82 1.82 13.62 -10.78
CA ALA A 82 0.58 13.13 -11.37
C ALA A 82 0.79 12.11 -12.51
N LEU A 83 2.00 11.99 -13.06
CA LEU A 83 2.35 11.09 -14.16
C LEU A 83 3.17 9.89 -13.68
N THR A 84 3.33 9.72 -12.37
CA THR A 84 4.19 8.69 -11.81
C THR A 84 3.61 7.31 -12.08
N ASP A 85 4.40 6.48 -12.78
CA ASP A 85 4.17 5.06 -13.01
C ASP A 85 5.13 4.23 -12.14
N CYS A 86 4.59 3.55 -11.14
CA CYS A 86 5.35 2.70 -10.22
C CYS A 86 5.89 1.44 -10.90
N PHE A 87 5.19 0.91 -11.92
CA PHE A 87 5.61 -0.29 -12.62
C PHE A 87 6.80 0.02 -13.52
N ASP A 88 6.77 1.17 -14.21
CA ASP A 88 7.90 1.65 -14.99
C ASP A 88 9.11 1.92 -14.10
N ARG A 89 8.94 2.70 -13.01
CA ARG A 89 10.04 3.00 -12.08
C ARG A 89 10.62 1.75 -11.40
N ALA A 90 9.80 0.73 -11.17
CA ALA A 90 10.24 -0.56 -10.64
C ALA A 90 11.01 -1.43 -11.66
N GLY A 91 10.91 -1.12 -12.96
CA GLY A 91 11.38 -1.99 -14.04
C GLY A 91 10.51 -3.25 -14.22
N LEU A 92 9.21 -3.13 -13.96
CA LEU A 92 8.22 -4.21 -14.09
C LEU A 92 7.36 -4.09 -15.35
N SER A 93 7.41 -2.95 -16.05
CA SER A 93 6.57 -2.62 -17.19
C SER A 93 6.68 -3.61 -18.36
N ASP A 94 7.75 -4.40 -18.48
CA ASP A 94 7.84 -5.44 -19.52
C ASP A 94 6.96 -6.67 -19.23
N ASN A 95 6.55 -6.89 -17.97
CA ASN A 95 5.89 -8.12 -17.52
C ASN A 95 4.55 -7.87 -16.81
N LEU A 96 4.35 -6.65 -16.27
CA LEU A 96 3.19 -6.33 -15.48
C LEU A 96 2.77 -4.87 -15.66
N HIS A 97 1.50 -4.66 -16.00
CA HIS A 97 0.91 -3.34 -16.21
C HIS A 97 -0.26 -3.08 -15.27
N TYR A 98 -0.35 -1.86 -14.75
CA TYR A 98 -1.52 -1.39 -14.02
C TYR A 98 -2.69 -1.13 -14.97
N THR A 99 -3.91 -1.44 -14.53
CA THR A 99 -5.14 -0.99 -15.21
C THR A 99 -6.24 -0.68 -14.20
N GLU A 100 -7.04 0.35 -14.50
CA GLU A 100 -8.27 0.65 -13.76
C GLU A 100 -9.44 -0.23 -14.23
N GLU A 101 -9.33 -0.84 -15.41
CA GLU A 101 -10.36 -1.73 -15.94
C GLU A 101 -10.36 -3.06 -15.17
N ALA A 102 -11.55 -3.61 -14.94
CA ALA A 102 -11.68 -4.93 -14.38
C ALA A 102 -11.13 -5.97 -15.36
N VAL A 103 -10.18 -6.79 -14.91
CA VAL A 103 -9.62 -7.90 -15.69
C VAL A 103 -10.14 -9.25 -15.18
N PRO A 104 -10.32 -10.24 -16.07
CA PRO A 104 -10.50 -11.62 -15.65
C PRO A 104 -9.18 -12.17 -15.13
N GLY A 105 -9.16 -12.76 -13.94
CA GLY A 105 -7.92 -13.32 -13.38
C GLY A 105 -8.19 -14.31 -12.28
N ASP A 106 -7.35 -15.35 -12.23
CA ASP A 106 -7.47 -16.47 -11.29
C ASP A 106 -6.79 -16.17 -9.95
N ILE A 107 -5.84 -15.23 -9.95
CA ILE A 107 -5.10 -14.84 -8.75
C ILE A 107 -5.70 -13.55 -8.23
N VAL A 108 -6.26 -13.63 -7.03
CA VAL A 108 -6.98 -12.54 -6.39
C VAL A 108 -6.46 -12.35 -4.97
N LEU A 109 -6.06 -11.12 -4.65
CA LEU A 109 -5.76 -10.71 -3.28
C LEU A 109 -6.88 -9.78 -2.80
N THR A 110 -7.48 -10.12 -1.68
CA THR A 110 -8.58 -9.34 -1.09
C THR A 110 -8.29 -9.00 0.35
N GLY A 111 -8.94 -7.96 0.84
CA GLY A 111 -8.96 -7.72 2.27
C GLY A 111 -9.74 -6.48 2.63
N ASP A 112 -9.93 -6.34 3.94
CA ASP A 112 -10.73 -5.28 4.53
C ASP A 112 -9.88 -4.46 5.50
N PHE A 113 -10.10 -3.15 5.47
CA PHE A 113 -9.36 -2.16 6.24
C PHE A 113 -10.29 -1.44 7.20
N TYR A 114 -9.92 -1.41 8.47
CA TYR A 114 -10.76 -0.94 9.57
C TYR A 114 -10.06 0.14 10.39
N SER A 115 -10.85 1.03 10.98
CA SER A 115 -10.45 1.88 12.09
C SER A 115 -10.90 1.25 13.41
N LYS A 116 -10.02 1.24 14.41
CA LYS A 116 -10.37 0.97 15.81
C LYS A 116 -9.68 2.02 16.68
N ASP A 117 -10.47 2.92 17.25
CA ASP A 117 -9.97 4.12 17.92
C ASP A 117 -9.00 4.91 17.00
N MET A 118 -7.79 5.20 17.46
CA MET A 118 -6.74 5.87 16.69
C MET A 118 -5.92 4.93 15.79
N ARG A 119 -6.18 3.62 15.82
CA ARG A 119 -5.41 2.61 15.09
C ARG A 119 -6.13 2.16 13.82
N ARG A 120 -5.35 1.67 12.87
CA ARG A 120 -5.87 0.95 11.70
C ARG A 120 -5.56 -0.53 11.80
N ILE A 121 -6.40 -1.34 11.17
CA ILE A 121 -6.30 -2.80 11.15
C ILE A 121 -6.56 -3.25 9.72
N LEU A 122 -5.66 -4.09 9.20
CA LEU A 122 -5.83 -4.75 7.93
C LEU A 122 -6.15 -6.23 8.15
N ALA A 123 -7.23 -6.70 7.54
CA ALA A 123 -7.55 -8.11 7.42
C ALA A 123 -7.27 -8.53 5.97
N ALA A 124 -6.01 -8.84 5.67
CA ALA A 124 -5.59 -9.29 4.35
C ALA A 124 -5.82 -10.79 4.17
N GLN A 125 -6.26 -11.18 2.98
CA GLN A 125 -6.46 -12.56 2.56
C GLN A 125 -5.45 -12.87 1.46
N PHE A 126 -4.40 -13.58 1.82
CA PHE A 126 -3.44 -14.15 0.89
C PHE A 126 -3.82 -15.62 0.66
N PRO A 127 -4.27 -16.01 -0.54
CA PRO A 127 -4.59 -17.41 -0.81
C PRO A 127 -3.39 -18.32 -0.58
N ALA A 128 -3.64 -19.53 -0.08
CA ALA A 128 -2.56 -20.51 0.12
C ALA A 128 -1.94 -20.89 -1.24
N GLY A 129 -0.61 -20.87 -1.32
CA GLY A 129 0.12 -21.26 -2.54
C GLY A 129 0.23 -20.17 -3.60
N ILE A 130 -0.14 -18.91 -3.32
CA ILE A 130 0.27 -17.80 -4.19
C ILE A 130 1.79 -17.69 -4.23
N SER A 131 2.34 -17.33 -5.38
CA SER A 131 3.75 -16.94 -5.46
C SER A 131 3.98 -15.67 -4.64
N ASP A 132 5.09 -15.64 -3.88
CA ASP A 132 5.60 -14.48 -3.15
C ASP A 132 5.59 -13.19 -4.01
N ASN A 133 5.84 -13.32 -5.32
CA ASN A 133 5.86 -12.21 -6.26
C ASN A 133 4.50 -11.48 -6.33
N PHE A 134 3.37 -12.17 -6.16
CA PHE A 134 2.06 -11.52 -6.20
C PHE A 134 1.81 -10.61 -4.99
N ALA A 135 2.41 -10.91 -3.84
CA ALA A 135 2.35 -10.00 -2.69
C ALA A 135 3.14 -8.70 -2.98
N VAL A 136 4.33 -8.83 -3.58
CA VAL A 136 5.16 -7.68 -3.99
C VAL A 136 4.43 -6.84 -5.05
N TYR A 137 3.96 -7.48 -6.12
CA TYR A 137 3.23 -6.81 -7.19
C TYR A 137 1.93 -6.17 -6.71
N GLY A 138 1.24 -6.81 -5.77
CA GLY A 138 0.07 -6.22 -5.12
C GLY A 138 0.41 -4.94 -4.36
N GLY A 139 1.57 -4.90 -3.71
CA GLY A 139 2.09 -3.71 -3.04
C GLY A 139 2.38 -2.56 -4.00
N VAL A 140 2.97 -2.86 -5.16
CA VAL A 140 3.20 -1.87 -6.23
C VAL A 140 1.88 -1.38 -6.82
N GLY A 141 0.92 -2.28 -7.06
CA GLY A 141 -0.41 -1.92 -7.57
C GLY A 141 -1.20 -1.01 -6.63
N LEU A 142 -1.21 -1.32 -5.32
CA LEU A 142 -1.87 -0.45 -4.34
C LEU A 142 -1.16 0.90 -4.17
N LEU A 143 0.17 0.95 -4.38
CA LEU A 143 0.91 2.21 -4.40
C LEU A 143 0.47 3.06 -5.60
N GLN A 144 0.44 2.46 -6.79
CA GLN A 144 -0.03 3.13 -8.00
C GLN A 144 -1.46 3.66 -7.82
N TYR A 145 -2.35 2.84 -7.24
CA TYR A 145 -3.71 3.26 -6.93
C TYR A 145 -3.73 4.48 -5.99
N SER A 146 -2.91 4.47 -4.94
CA SER A 146 -2.82 5.59 -3.99
C SER A 146 -2.33 6.88 -4.67
N ILE A 147 -1.33 6.78 -5.55
CA ILE A 147 -0.84 7.90 -6.36
C ILE A 147 -1.97 8.44 -7.26
N ASN A 148 -2.69 7.56 -7.97
CA ASN A 148 -3.80 7.96 -8.82
C ASN A 148 -4.91 8.69 -8.05
N ARG A 149 -5.20 8.26 -6.81
CA ARG A 149 -6.16 8.93 -5.91
C ARG A 149 -5.69 10.34 -5.51
N CYS A 150 -4.41 10.51 -5.28
CA CYS A 150 -3.81 11.78 -4.82
C CYS A 150 -3.36 12.70 -5.96
N ARG A 151 -3.47 12.28 -7.24
CA ARG A 151 -2.80 12.95 -8.38
C ARG A 151 -3.17 14.43 -8.58
N GLU A 152 -4.34 14.84 -8.12
CA GLU A 152 -4.83 16.22 -8.25
C GLU A 152 -4.32 17.14 -7.11
N ASN A 153 -3.70 16.57 -6.07
CA ASN A 153 -3.18 17.28 -4.91
C ASN A 153 -1.70 16.97 -4.66
N SER A 154 -0.83 17.92 -4.97
CA SER A 154 0.63 17.79 -4.79
C SER A 154 1.04 17.52 -3.34
N ASP A 155 0.27 18.02 -2.36
CA ASP A 155 0.57 17.76 -0.96
C ASP A 155 0.29 16.31 -0.58
N ASP A 156 -0.81 15.74 -1.08
CA ASP A 156 -1.12 14.34 -0.86
C ASP A 156 -0.09 13.45 -1.57
N LEU A 157 0.33 13.77 -2.80
CA LEU A 157 1.41 13.06 -3.50
C LEU A 157 2.74 13.06 -2.70
N ARG A 158 3.10 14.21 -2.11
CA ARG A 158 4.27 14.31 -1.24
C ARG A 158 4.11 13.47 0.03
N ILE A 159 2.92 13.43 0.63
CA ILE A 159 2.64 12.55 1.77
C ILE A 159 2.79 11.08 1.37
N VAL A 160 2.31 10.67 0.19
CA VAL A 160 2.53 9.32 -0.34
C VAL A 160 4.04 9.04 -0.45
N HIS A 161 4.79 9.91 -1.14
CA HIS A 161 6.24 9.78 -1.34
C HIS A 161 6.98 9.61 -0.01
N ASN A 162 6.77 10.56 0.92
CA ASN A 162 7.42 10.54 2.23
C ASN A 162 7.02 9.31 3.06
N THR A 163 5.78 8.82 2.92
CA THR A 163 5.35 7.59 3.60
C THR A 163 6.14 6.38 3.09
N VAL A 164 6.39 6.28 1.78
CA VAL A 164 7.19 5.20 1.22
C VAL A 164 8.65 5.28 1.69
N GLU A 165 9.27 6.47 1.65
CA GLU A 165 10.64 6.68 2.15
C GLU A 165 10.78 6.32 3.63
N ASN A 166 9.85 6.81 4.46
CA ASN A 166 9.86 6.50 5.89
C ASN A 166 9.68 5.00 6.15
N LEU A 167 8.85 4.32 5.36
CA LEU A 167 8.64 2.88 5.49
C LEU A 167 9.92 2.11 5.12
N ILE A 168 10.61 2.50 4.04
CA ILE A 168 11.92 1.93 3.66
C ILE A 168 12.92 2.12 4.81
N PHE A 169 13.01 3.33 5.36
CA PHE A 169 13.88 3.63 6.49
C PHE A 169 13.58 2.75 7.71
N LEU A 170 12.30 2.56 8.05
CA LEU A 170 11.89 1.73 9.18
C LEU A 170 12.23 0.26 8.99
N PHE A 171 12.08 -0.29 7.77
CA PHE A 171 12.48 -1.67 7.46
C PHE A 171 14.00 -1.87 7.50
N LYS A 172 14.78 -0.87 7.10
CA LYS A 172 16.25 -0.91 7.17
C LYS A 172 16.78 -0.70 8.58
N GLY A 173 16.10 0.11 9.39
CA GLY A 173 16.36 0.26 10.81
C GLY A 173 16.04 -1.06 11.52
N LYS A 174 16.96 -1.57 12.33
CA LYS A 174 16.75 -2.77 13.17
C LYS A 174 15.75 -2.48 14.30
N ASN A 175 14.52 -2.13 13.95
CA ASN A 175 13.44 -1.81 14.88
C ASN A 175 12.59 -3.04 15.15
N ASP A 176 12.40 -3.36 16.42
CA ASP A 176 11.80 -4.63 16.87
C ASP A 176 10.26 -4.69 16.70
N THR A 177 9.60 -3.64 16.21
CA THR A 177 8.12 -3.58 16.10
C THR A 177 7.62 -3.23 14.70
N VAL A 178 7.77 -4.17 13.76
CA VAL A 178 7.28 -4.04 12.36
C VAL A 178 5.80 -3.63 12.28
N ASN A 179 4.97 -4.08 13.23
CA ASN A 179 3.53 -3.79 13.25
C ASN A 179 3.18 -2.29 13.41
N SER A 180 4.09 -1.46 13.94
CA SER A 180 3.86 -0.02 14.07
C SER A 180 4.35 0.78 12.87
N PHE A 181 5.08 0.14 11.93
CA PHE A 181 5.70 0.85 10.82
C PHE A 181 4.71 1.63 9.94
N PRO A 182 3.52 1.11 9.58
CA PRO A 182 2.57 1.85 8.77
C PRO A 182 2.14 3.18 9.41
N ASP A 183 1.77 3.13 10.70
CA ASP A 183 1.32 4.30 11.45
C ASP A 183 2.47 5.30 11.64
N THR A 184 3.67 4.82 11.98
CA THR A 184 4.86 5.66 12.14
C THR A 184 5.26 6.33 10.83
N ALA A 185 5.33 5.59 9.73
CA ALA A 185 5.72 6.11 8.42
C ALA A 185 4.77 7.21 7.94
N TYR A 186 3.46 6.96 8.06
CA TYR A 186 2.45 7.95 7.71
C TYR A 186 2.49 9.17 8.65
N ALA A 187 2.62 8.97 9.96
CA ALA A 187 2.63 10.07 10.92
C ALA A 187 3.84 11.00 10.72
N LEU A 188 5.01 10.45 10.40
CA LEU A 188 6.19 11.25 10.06
C LEU A 188 5.97 12.04 8.76
N ALA A 189 5.38 11.41 7.74
CA ALA A 189 5.06 12.08 6.48
C ALA A 189 4.05 13.22 6.67
N ALA A 190 2.93 12.97 7.35
CA ALA A 190 1.90 13.99 7.62
C ALA A 190 2.37 15.06 8.62
N GLY A 191 3.23 14.71 9.58
CA GLY A 191 3.79 15.64 10.56
C GLY A 191 4.85 16.58 9.96
N SER A 192 5.61 16.11 8.96
CA SER A 192 6.56 16.96 8.21
C SER A 192 5.88 18.10 7.44
N PHE A 193 4.58 17.98 7.18
CA PHE A 193 3.76 19.02 6.56
C PHE A 193 3.26 20.08 7.56
N ASN A 194 3.07 19.72 8.83
CA ASN A 194 2.58 20.62 9.88
C ASN A 194 3.69 21.36 10.64
N SER A 195 4.95 21.26 10.20
CA SER A 195 6.06 22.04 10.75
C SER A 195 6.23 23.32 9.92
N PRO A 196 5.81 24.50 10.42
CA PRO A 196 6.11 25.74 9.73
C PRO A 196 7.62 25.99 9.86
N GLY A 197 8.30 26.01 8.72
CA GLY A 197 9.69 26.48 8.61
C GLY A 197 10.74 25.37 8.65
N ARG A 198 11.21 25.00 7.47
CA ARG A 198 12.64 24.84 7.18
C ARG A 198 12.87 25.31 5.75
N ASP A 199 13.08 26.63 5.65
CA ASP A 199 13.86 27.25 4.56
C ASP A 199 15.32 26.79 4.63
#